data_AF-A0A6C0J681-F1
#
_entry.id   AF-A0A6C0J681-F1
#
_cell.length_a   1.000
_cell.length_b   1.000
_cell.length_c   1.000
_cell.angle_alpha   90.00
_cell.angle_beta   90.00
_cell.angle_gamma   90.00
#
_symmetry.space_group_name_H-M   'P 1'
#
loop_
_entity.id
_entity.type
_entity.pdbx_description
1 polymer ?
#
loop_
_entity_poly.entity_id
_entity_poly.type
_entity_poly.pdbx_seq_one_letter_code
_entity_poly.pdbx_strand_id
1 'polypeptide(L)' 'MISKFIEPLPFLSALFFGLMMCYIMTPPPQIIFKHPTPENVNDIIYKDKSDNCYKYEVDEVKCPANKNLIKEHPVNN' A
#
# COMPACT_ATOMS: atom_id res chain seq x y z
N MET A 1 42.30 12.61 -5.64
CA MET A 1 43.09 11.36 -5.50
C MET A 1 42.25 10.06 -5.60
N ILE A 2 40.99 10.10 -6.03
CA ILE A 2 40.14 8.89 -6.22
C ILE A 2 40.23 8.34 -7.65
N SER A 3 40.43 9.21 -8.64
CA SER A 3 40.61 8.86 -10.07
C SER A 3 41.79 7.93 -10.38
N LYS A 4 42.65 7.64 -9.40
CA LYS A 4 43.79 6.72 -9.57
C LYS A 4 43.42 5.25 -9.32
N PHE A 5 42.28 5.01 -8.66
CA PHE A 5 41.81 3.68 -8.26
C PHE A 5 40.51 3.27 -8.96
N ILE A 6 39.72 4.25 -9.43
CA ILE A 6 38.42 4.01 -10.05
C ILE A 6 38.42 4.66 -11.42
N GLU A 7 38.28 3.84 -12.46
CA GLU A 7 38.01 4.32 -13.81
C GLU A 7 36.52 4.68 -13.92
N PRO A 8 36.18 5.93 -14.30
CA PRO A 8 34.81 6.42 -14.23
C PRO A 8 33.84 5.71 -15.19
N LEU A 9 34.31 5.33 -16.39
CA LEU A 9 33.47 4.65 -17.39
C LEU A 9 33.01 3.25 -16.96
N PRO A 10 33.90 2.31 -16.58
CA PRO A 10 33.47 0.99 -16.13
C PRO A 10 32.74 1.04 -14.78
N PHE A 11 33.04 2.02 -13.92
CA PHE A 11 32.29 2.22 -12.68
C PHE A 11 30.83 2.61 -12.93
N LEU A 12 30.61 3.61 -13.80
CA LEU A 12 29.26 4.06 -14.14
C LEU A 12 28.47 3.00 -14.91
N SER A 13 29.12 2.22 -15.78
CA SER A 13 28.44 1.13 -16.47
C SER A 13 28.00 0.05 -15.48
N ALA A 14 28.88 -0.39 -14.58
CA ALA A 14 28.55 -1.37 -13.55
C ALA A 14 27.42 -0.88 -12.62
N LEU A 15 27.45 0.39 -12.22
CA LEU A 15 26.38 1.01 -11.43
C LEU A 15 25.04 1.03 -12.19
N PHE A 16 25.06 1.41 -13.48
CA PHE A 16 23.88 1.42 -14.32
C PHE A 16 23.26 0.02 -14.44
N PHE A 17 24.06 -0.99 -14.77
CA PHE A 17 23.58 -2.37 -14.88
C PHE A 17 23.08 -2.91 -13.54
N GLY A 18 23.72 -2.56 -12.42
CA GLY A 18 23.27 -2.93 -11.08
C GLY A 18 21.90 -2.36 -10.75
N LEU A 19 21.71 -1.06 -10.95
CA LEU A 19 20.42 -0.38 -10.71
C LEU A 19 19.32 -0.92 -11.64
N MET A 20 19.66 -1.14 -12.92
CA MET A 20 18.74 -1.72 -13.90
C MET A 20 18.30 -3.12 -13.50
N MET A 21 19.22 -3.97 -13.04
CA MET A 21 18.90 -5.32 -12.59
C MET A 21 17.96 -5.29 -11.38
N CYS A 22 18.23 -4.44 -10.39
CA CYS A 22 17.32 -4.25 -9.25
C CYS A 22 15.91 -3.84 -9.70
N TYR A 23 15.80 -2.94 -10.68
CA TYR A 23 14.51 -2.49 -11.19
C TYR A 23 13.72 -3.62 -11.87
N ILE A 24 14.38 -4.43 -12.71
CA ILE A 24 13.74 -5.55 -13.41
C ILE A 24 13.34 -6.67 -12.43
N MET A 25 14.14 -6.90 -11.40
CA MET A 25 13.88 -7.94 -10.39
C MET A 25 12.83 -7.53 -9.35
N THR A 26 12.49 -6.24 -9.25
CA THR A 26 11.52 -5.77 -8.26
C THR A 26 10.12 -6.29 -8.62
N PRO A 27 9.44 -7.03 -7.72
CA PRO A 27 8.10 -7.53 -8.00
C PRO A 27 7.10 -6.37 -8.13
N PRO A 28 6.05 -6.53 -8.95
CA PRO A 28 5.00 -5.53 -9.05
C PRO A 28 4.30 -5.35 -7.68
N PRO A 29 3.86 -4.12 -7.34
CA PRO A 29 3.15 -3.88 -6.10
C PRO A 29 1.85 -4.69 -6.08
N GLN A 30 1.59 -5.37 -4.97
CA GLN A 30 0.36 -6.13 -4.78
C GLN A 30 -0.77 -5.18 -4.39
N ILE A 31 -1.79 -5.08 -5.24
CA ILE A 31 -3.02 -4.34 -4.94
C ILE A 31 -3.93 -5.27 -4.13
N ILE A 32 -4.09 -4.99 -2.83
CA ILE A 32 -4.97 -5.75 -1.95
C ILE A 32 -6.27 -4.97 -1.76
N PHE A 33 -7.37 -5.53 -2.27
CA PHE A 33 -8.71 -4.98 -2.05
C PHE A 33 -9.22 -5.43 -0.67
N LYS A 34 -9.02 -4.58 0.35
CA LYS A 34 -9.61 -4.78 1.68
C LYS A 34 -10.84 -3.91 1.86
N HIS A 35 -11.88 -4.45 2.47
CA HIS A 35 -13.04 -3.66 2.88
C HIS A 35 -12.72 -2.87 4.16
N PRO A 36 -13.17 -1.61 4.30
CA PRO A 36 -13.10 -0.89 5.58
C PRO A 36 -13.91 -1.61 6.64
N THR A 37 -13.28 -1.91 7.76
CA THR A 37 -13.91 -2.42 8.98
C THR A 37 -13.61 -1.47 10.13
N PRO A 38 -14.48 -1.38 11.15
CA PRO A 38 -14.27 -0.51 12.32
C PRO A 38 -12.89 -0.66 12.98
N GLU A 39 -12.30 -1.84 12.88
CA GLU A 39 -10.99 -2.15 13.45
C GLU A 39 -9.83 -1.68 12.55
N ASN A 40 -10.03 -1.60 11.23
CA ASN A 40 -8.95 -1.36 10.26
C ASN A 40 -8.94 0.06 9.67
N VAL A 41 -10.00 0.84 9.88
CA VAL A 41 -10.14 2.21 9.33
C VAL A 41 -9.02 3.16 9.74
N ASN A 42 -8.38 2.92 10.90
CA ASN A 42 -7.33 3.80 11.41
C ASN A 42 -5.98 3.58 10.73
N ASP A 43 -5.73 2.38 10.21
CA ASP A 43 -4.41 1.98 9.72
C ASP A 43 -4.32 1.90 8.19
N ILE A 44 -5.45 2.01 7.48
CA ILE A 44 -5.52 1.82 6.03
C ILE A 44 -5.95 3.12 5.33
N ILE A 45 -5.20 3.49 4.29
CA ILE A 45 -5.55 4.57 3.36
C ILE A 45 -6.08 3.94 2.07
N TYR A 46 -7.25 4.40 1.63
CA TYR A 46 -7.91 3.90 0.42
C TYR A 46 -7.62 4.81 -0.75
N LYS A 47 -7.45 4.21 -1.93
CA LYS A 47 -7.24 4.92 -3.19
C LYS A 47 -8.42 4.68 -4.12
N ASP A 48 -9.05 5.75 -4.61
CA ASP A 48 -10.13 5.64 -5.59
C ASP A 48 -9.61 5.44 -7.03
N LYS A 49 -10.53 5.28 -7.97
CA LYS A 49 -10.19 5.16 -9.40
C LYS A 49 -9.71 6.47 -10.04
N SER A 50 -9.84 7.60 -9.34
CA SER A 50 -9.47 8.94 -9.76
C SER A 50 -8.13 9.40 -9.14
N ASP A 51 -7.38 8.46 -8.55
CA ASP A 51 -6.11 8.69 -7.86
C ASP A 51 -6.18 9.48 -6.54
N ASN A 52 -7.39 9.70 -6.00
CA ASN A 52 -7.56 10.37 -4.71
C ASN A 52 -7.35 9.38 -3.55
N CYS A 53 -6.58 9.81 -2.56
CA CYS A 53 -6.39 9.10 -1.30
C CYS A 53 -7.39 9.60 -0.26
N TYR A 54 -8.11 8.69 0.39
CA TYR A 54 -9.09 9.01 1.43
C TYR A 54 -9.05 7.98 2.56
N LYS A 55 -9.54 8.38 3.74
CA LYS A 55 -9.61 7.57 4.95
C LYS A 55 -11.04 7.59 5.47
N TYR A 56 -11.52 6.44 5.94
CA TYR A 56 -12.82 6.36 6.62
C TYR A 56 -12.64 6.72 8.09
N GLU A 57 -13.57 7.49 8.63
CA GLU A 57 -13.73 7.70 10.07
C GLU A 57 -14.91 6.87 10.55
N VAL A 58 -14.81 6.35 11.77
CA VAL A 58 -15.84 5.50 12.36
C VAL A 58 -16.37 6.19 13.60
N ASP A 59 -17.66 6.43 13.59
CA ASP A 59 -18.38 6.94 14.74
C ASP A 59 -18.91 5.78 15.58
N GLU A 60 -18.42 5.66 16.81
CA GLU A 60 -18.94 4.69 17.77
C GLU A 60 -20.34 5.09 18.22
N VAL A 61 -21.32 4.23 17.95
CA VAL A 61 -22.71 4.40 18.37
C VAL A 61 -23.10 3.36 19.41
N LYS A 62 -24.01 3.71 20.33
CA LYS A 62 -24.57 2.74 21.27
C LYS A 62 -25.43 1.74 20.52
N CYS A 63 -25.12 0.45 20.67
CA CYS A 63 -25.93 -0.62 20.08
C CYS A 63 -27.38 -0.53 20.60
N PRO A 64 -28.39 -0.50 19.71
CA PRO A 64 -29.78 -0.51 20.12
C PRO A 64 -30.13 -1.84 20.81
N ALA A 65 -31.01 -1.79 21.83
CA ALA A 65 -31.46 -2.99 22.54
C ALA A 65 -32.23 -3.97 21.63
N ASN A 66 -32.81 -3.46 20.53
CA ASN A 66 -33.52 -4.26 19.55
C ASN A 66 -32.57 -4.77 18.47
N LYS A 67 -32.33 -6.08 18.46
CA LYS A 67 -31.41 -6.76 17.54
C LYS A 67 -31.80 -6.62 16.06
N ASN A 68 -33.08 -6.41 15.75
CA ASN A 68 -33.57 -6.28 14.37
C ASN A 68 -33.14 -4.96 13.69
N LEU A 69 -32.66 -3.99 14.47
CA LEU A 69 -32.13 -2.73 13.95
C LEU A 69 -30.63 -2.80 13.64
N ILE A 70 -29.98 -3.89 14.03
CA ILE A 70 -28.56 -4.12 13.79
C ILE A 70 -28.43 -4.78 12.41
N LYS A 71 -27.81 -4.07 11.47
CA LYS A 71 -27.45 -4.66 10.18
C LYS A 71 -26.20 -5.49 10.38
N GLU A 72 -26.32 -6.80 10.23
CA GLU A 72 -25.15 -7.67 10.18
C GLU A 72 -24.36 -7.40 8.90
N HIS A 73 -23.03 -7.34 9.00
CA HIS A 73 -22.19 -7.30 7.81
C HIS A 73 -22.43 -8.58 7.00
N PRO A 74 -22.58 -8.50 5.67
CA PRO A 74 -22.73 -9.69 4.85
C PRO A 74 -21.46 -10.54 5.00
N VAL A 75 -21.58 -11.63 5.74
CA VAL A 75 -20.59 -12.71 5.71
C VAL A 75 -20.83 -13.41 4.39
N ASN A 76 -20.08 -13.03 3.36
CA ASN A 76 -20.05 -13.80 2.13
C ASN A 76 -19.62 -15.22 2.51
N ASN A 77 -20.52 -16.20 2.31
CA ASN A 77 -20.19 -17.62 2.35
C ASN A 77 -19.81 -18.08 0.95
#